data_AF-A0AA49Q4K1-F1
#
_entry.id   AF-A0AA49Q4K1-F1
#
_cell.length_a   1.000
_cell.length_b   1.000
_cell.length_c   1.000
_cell.angle_alpha   90.00
_cell.angle_beta   90.00
_cell.angle_gamma   90.00
#
_symmetry.space_group_name_H-M   'P 1'
#
loop_
_entity.id
_entity.type
_entity.pdbx_description
1 polymer ?
#
loop_
_entity_poly.entity_id
_entity_poly.type
_entity_poly.pdbx_seq_one_letter_code
_entity_poly.pdbx_strand_id
1 'polypeptide(L)'
;MAARKRASTAAGGSPAPRTPGWIAIRVGLGALALGVISFAVQGGEYGTLDLLDQKQRLASARAEVDSLQRRVDSLRAYKRLVETDPATQERIAREEFGMVKPGEVLYRFAEPQ
;
A
#
# COMPACT_ATOMS: atom_id res chain seq x y z
N MET A 1 76.27 26.95 -56.38
CA MET A 1 75.44 28.07 -55.88
C MET A 1 73.98 27.60 -55.88
N ALA A 2 73.28 27.77 -54.75
CA ALA A 2 71.89 27.36 -54.40
C ALA A 2 71.65 25.84 -54.24
N ALA A 3 71.62 25.21 -53.06
CA ALA A 3 70.79 25.42 -51.84
C ALA A 3 69.27 25.39 -52.18
N ARG A 4 68.39 24.57 -51.59
CA ARG A 4 68.21 24.15 -50.19
C ARG A 4 67.13 23.04 -50.18
N LYS A 5 67.35 21.92 -49.49
CA LYS A 5 66.74 21.48 -48.20
C LYS A 5 65.67 20.39 -48.32
N ARG A 6 65.95 19.31 -47.59
CA ARG A 6 65.16 18.09 -47.39
C ARG A 6 63.90 18.35 -46.55
N ALA A 7 62.89 17.52 -46.84
CA ALA A 7 61.99 16.76 -45.97
C ALA A 7 61.46 17.33 -44.65
N SER A 8 60.22 16.88 -44.36
CA SER A 8 59.57 16.69 -43.06
C SER A 8 58.70 17.82 -42.52
N THR A 9 57.38 17.57 -42.54
CA THR A 9 56.44 17.73 -41.41
C THR A 9 55.10 17.09 -41.83
N ALA A 10 54.74 15.92 -41.30
CA ALA A 10 54.02 15.73 -40.03
C ALA A 10 52.68 16.47 -39.98
N ALA A 11 51.58 15.71 -40.12
CA ALA A 11 50.56 15.53 -39.09
C ALA A 11 49.23 15.17 -39.74
N GLY A 12 48.77 13.94 -39.49
CA GLY A 12 47.42 13.51 -39.80
C GLY A 12 46.44 14.36 -39.01
N GLY A 13 45.65 15.16 -39.71
CA GLY A 13 44.37 15.65 -39.20
C GLY A 13 43.30 14.66 -39.63
N SER A 14 42.90 13.75 -38.73
CA SER A 14 41.68 12.96 -38.93
C SER A 14 40.54 13.93 -39.27
N PRO A 15 39.80 13.73 -40.39
CA PRO A 15 38.66 14.58 -40.67
C PRO A 15 37.62 14.35 -39.57
N ALA A 16 37.43 15.37 -38.72
CA ALA A 16 36.33 15.38 -37.78
C ALA A 16 35.04 15.09 -38.57
N PRO A 17 34.22 14.12 -38.15
CA PRO A 17 33.00 13.78 -38.89
C PRO A 17 32.12 15.01 -38.90
N ARG A 18 31.96 15.62 -40.09
CA ARG A 18 30.99 16.68 -40.33
C ARG A 18 29.62 16.03 -40.37
N THR A 19 29.12 15.61 -39.20
CA THR A 19 27.76 15.12 -39.08
C THR A 19 26.85 16.27 -39.50
N PRO A 20 26.04 16.12 -40.55
CA PRO A 20 25.17 17.19 -40.98
C PRO A 20 24.21 17.50 -39.83
N GLY A 21 24.11 18.78 -39.43
CA GLY A 21 23.51 19.18 -38.15
C GLY A 21 22.08 18.66 -37.92
N TRP A 22 21.36 18.36 -38.99
CA TRP A 22 20.03 17.75 -38.92
C TRP A 22 20.01 16.33 -38.33
N ILE A 23 21.08 15.53 -38.49
CA ILE A 23 21.18 14.20 -37.89
C ILE A 23 21.36 14.33 -36.37
N ALA A 24 22.22 15.22 -35.92
CA ALA A 24 22.41 15.49 -34.49
C ALA A 24 21.11 15.99 -33.84
N ILE A 25 20.36 16.87 -34.53
CA ILE A 25 19.05 17.34 -34.08
C ILE A 25 18.04 16.18 -34.01
N ARG A 26 17.98 15.30 -35.02
CA ARG A 26 17.08 14.14 -35.02
C ARG A 26 17.39 13.14 -33.92
N VAL A 27 18.67 12.87 -33.65
CA VAL A 27 19.11 11.99 -32.56
C VAL A 27 18.76 12.61 -31.21
N GLY A 28 19.01 13.92 -31.03
CA GLY A 28 18.63 14.65 -29.82
C GLY A 28 17.12 14.63 -29.58
N LEU A 29 16.31 14.87 -30.62
CA LEU A 29 14.84 14.77 -30.55
C LEU A 29 14.37 13.35 -30.23
N GLY A 30 14.99 12.33 -30.82
CA GLY A 30 14.68 10.93 -30.54
C GLY A 30 14.99 10.55 -29.09
N ALA A 31 16.14 10.97 -28.56
CA ALA A 31 16.52 10.75 -27.17
C ALA A 31 15.59 11.48 -26.20
N LEU A 32 15.19 12.72 -26.52
CA LEU A 32 14.23 13.48 -25.73
C LEU A 32 12.85 12.80 -25.73
N ALA A 33 12.36 12.37 -26.91
CA ALA A 33 11.09 11.67 -27.04
C ALA A 33 11.09 10.34 -26.26
N LEU A 34 12.18 9.57 -26.34
CA LEU A 34 12.34 8.35 -25.55
C LEU A 34 12.37 8.63 -24.04
N GLY A 35 13.04 9.71 -23.62
CA GLY A 35 13.03 10.15 -22.22
C GLY A 35 11.64 10.53 -21.74
N VAL A 36 10.87 11.27 -22.55
CA VAL A 36 9.48 11.65 -22.24
C VAL A 36 8.55 10.44 -22.22
N ILE A 37 8.68 9.50 -23.16
CA ILE A 37 7.89 8.26 -23.17
C ILE A 37 8.22 7.40 -21.96
N SER A 38 9.51 7.24 -21.64
CA SER A 38 9.93 6.49 -20.45
C SER A 38 9.42 7.16 -19.18
N PHE A 39 9.51 8.48 -19.08
CA PHE A 39 8.97 9.25 -17.98
C PHE A 39 7.43 9.21 -17.93
N ALA A 40 6.71 9.12 -19.05
CA ALA A 40 5.26 8.99 -19.07
C ALA A 40 4.81 7.58 -18.69
N VAL A 41 5.53 6.55 -19.13
CA VAL A 41 5.27 5.15 -18.76
C VAL A 41 5.61 4.91 -17.29
N GLN A 42 6.64 5.56 -16.77
CA GLN A 42 7.17 5.34 -15.42
C GLN A 42 6.69 6.39 -14.40
N GLY A 43 6.23 7.55 -14.85
CA GLY A 43 5.88 8.72 -14.04
C GLY A 43 4.61 9.47 -14.49
N GLY A 44 3.82 8.92 -15.41
CA GLY A 44 2.50 9.43 -15.74
C GLY A 44 1.47 9.12 -14.65
N GLU A 45 1.55 9.83 -13.52
CA GLU A 45 0.58 10.06 -12.43
C GLU A 45 -0.12 8.87 -11.74
N TYR A 46 -0.21 7.69 -12.33
CA TYR A 46 -0.75 6.46 -11.73
C TYR A 46 -0.04 5.25 -12.36
N GLY A 47 1.20 5.00 -11.93
CA GLY A 47 1.93 3.81 -12.37
C GLY A 47 1.14 2.53 -12.08
N THR A 48 1.32 1.49 -12.89
CA THR A 48 0.67 0.17 -12.72
C THR A 48 0.85 -0.42 -11.31
N LEU A 49 1.93 -0.07 -10.61
CA LEU A 49 2.18 -0.44 -9.22
C LEU A 49 1.29 0.30 -8.23
N ASP A 50 0.95 1.57 -8.48
CA ASP A 50 0.04 2.34 -7.64
C ASP A 50 -1.38 1.79 -7.72
N LEU A 51 -1.82 1.34 -8.91
CA LEU A 51 -3.09 0.61 -9.04
C LEU A 51 -3.12 -0.70 -8.25
N LEU A 52 -1.98 -1.39 -8.11
CA LEU A 52 -1.89 -2.60 -7.27
C LEU A 52 -1.93 -2.24 -5.79
N ASP A 53 -1.19 -1.22 -5.36
CA ASP A 53 -1.21 -0.74 -3.97
C ASP A 53 -2.60 -0.24 -3.57
N GLN A 54 -3.25 0.56 -4.41
CA GLN A 54 -4.62 1.01 -4.20
C GLN A 54 -5.63 -0.15 -4.13
N LYS A 55 -5.48 -1.17 -4.99
CA LYS A 55 -6.33 -2.38 -4.92
C LYS A 55 -6.10 -3.15 -3.62
N GLN A 56 -4.85 -3.28 -3.17
CA GLN A 56 -4.53 -3.93 -1.90
C GLN A 56 -5.12 -3.16 -0.71
N ARG A 57 -4.99 -1.84 -0.69
CA ARG A 57 -5.59 -0.97 0.33
C ARG A 57 -7.11 -1.06 0.35
N LEU A 58 -7.75 -1.08 -0.82
CA LEU A 58 -9.20 -1.29 -0.92
C LEU A 58 -9.60 -2.67 -0.41
N ALA A 59 -8.84 -3.72 -0.72
CA ALA A 59 -9.11 -5.07 -0.24
C ALA A 59 -8.95 -5.17 1.28
N SER A 60 -7.90 -4.57 1.86
CA SER A 60 -7.70 -4.57 3.31
C SER A 60 -8.78 -3.78 4.04
N ALA A 61 -9.12 -2.58 3.55
CA ALA A 61 -10.19 -1.77 4.14
C ALA A 61 -11.55 -2.47 4.09
N ARG A 62 -11.87 -3.16 2.98
CA ARG A 62 -13.10 -3.97 2.89
C ARG A 62 -13.11 -5.12 3.88
N ALA A 63 -12.00 -5.86 3.98
CA ALA A 63 -11.88 -6.95 4.94
C ALA A 63 -12.05 -6.46 6.39
N GLU A 64 -11.51 -5.28 6.70
CA GLU A 64 -11.69 -4.62 7.99
C GLU A 64 -13.16 -4.28 8.23
N VAL A 65 -13.82 -3.59 7.30
CA VAL A 65 -15.26 -3.28 7.40
C VAL A 65 -16.10 -4.54 7.62
N ASP A 66 -15.86 -5.60 6.86
CA ASP A 66 -16.59 -6.86 7.01
C ASP A 66 -16.36 -7.48 8.39
N SER A 67 -15.13 -7.39 8.92
CA SER A 67 -14.81 -7.89 10.25
C SER A 67 -15.52 -7.09 11.36
N LEU A 68 -15.56 -5.76 11.24
CA LEU A 68 -16.27 -4.91 12.18
C LEU A 68 -17.78 -5.14 12.11
N GLN A 69 -18.33 -5.29 10.91
CA GLN A 69 -19.74 -5.56 10.70
C GLN A 69 -20.14 -6.87 11.40
N ARG A 70 -19.37 -7.94 11.23
CA ARG A 70 -19.59 -9.21 11.96
C ARG A 70 -19.59 -9.03 13.48
N ARG A 71 -18.66 -8.23 14.02
CA ARG A 71 -18.59 -7.94 15.46
C ARG A 71 -19.81 -7.14 15.93
N VAL A 72 -20.24 -6.15 15.16
CA VAL A 72 -21.43 -5.36 15.46
C VAL A 72 -22.67 -6.27 15.47
N ASP A 73 -22.79 -7.16 14.49
CA ASP A 73 -23.93 -8.07 14.39
C ASP A 73 -23.95 -9.10 15.52
N SER A 74 -22.78 -9.65 15.90
CA SER A 74 -22.68 -10.54 17.07
C SER A 74 -23.04 -9.83 18.37
N LEU A 75 -22.56 -8.59 18.56
CA LEU A 75 -22.87 -7.80 19.75
C LEU A 75 -24.34 -7.41 19.81
N ARG A 76 -24.96 -7.07 18.67
CA ARG A 76 -26.40 -6.80 18.60
C ARG A 76 -27.21 -8.04 18.91
N ALA A 77 -26.80 -9.21 18.41
CA ALA A 77 -27.46 -10.47 18.74
C ALA A 77 -27.37 -10.76 20.24
N TYR A 78 -26.19 -10.61 20.84
CA TYR A 78 -25.99 -10.78 22.28
C TYR A 78 -26.82 -9.79 23.09
N LYS A 79 -26.80 -8.50 22.72
CA LYS A 79 -27.63 -7.47 23.36
C LYS A 79 -29.10 -7.87 23.38
N ARG A 80 -29.65 -8.33 22.24
CA ARG A 80 -31.03 -8.80 22.17
C ARG A 80 -31.29 -9.96 23.12
N LEU A 81 -30.41 -10.95 23.20
CA LEU A 81 -30.55 -12.04 24.17
C LEU A 81 -30.61 -11.52 25.60
N VAL A 82 -29.73 -10.58 25.98
CA VAL A 82 -29.76 -9.96 27.30
C VAL A 82 -31.07 -9.20 27.55
N GLU A 83 -31.63 -8.55 26.54
CA GLU A 83 -32.87 -7.76 26.69
C GLU A 83 -34.15 -8.61 26.68
N THR A 84 -34.18 -9.72 25.93
CA THR A 84 -35.42 -10.44 25.64
C THR A 84 -35.49 -11.86 26.17
N ASP A 85 -34.35 -12.51 26.45
CA ASP A 85 -34.32 -13.89 26.91
C ASP A 85 -34.17 -14.00 28.44
N PRO A 86 -35.22 -14.44 29.16
CA PRO A 86 -35.19 -14.54 30.62
C PRO A 86 -34.11 -15.50 31.15
N ALA A 87 -33.79 -16.56 30.41
CA ALA A 87 -32.76 -17.51 30.83
C ALA A 87 -31.37 -16.87 30.80
N THR A 88 -31.06 -16.11 29.73
CA THR A 88 -29.84 -15.31 29.63
C THR A 88 -29.77 -14.24 30.74
N GLN A 89 -30.89 -13.56 31.03
CA GLN A 89 -30.95 -12.58 32.11
C GLN A 89 -30.70 -13.20 33.48
N GLU A 90 -31.36 -14.32 33.79
CA GLU A 90 -31.19 -15.03 35.06
C GLU A 90 -29.76 -15.53 35.24
N ARG A 91 -29.17 -16.09 34.17
CA ARG A 91 -27.77 -16.53 34.18
C ARG A 91 -26.83 -15.38 34.52
N ILE A 92 -26.95 -14.24 33.81
CA ILE A 92 -26.13 -13.05 34.07
C ILE A 92 -26.37 -12.52 35.48
N ALA A 93 -27.62 -12.46 35.93
CA ALA A 93 -27.97 -11.99 37.28
C ALA A 93 -27.33 -12.86 38.37
N ARG A 94 -27.28 -14.18 38.18
CA ARG A 94 -26.67 -15.12 39.13
C ARG A 94 -25.14 -15.14 39.07
N GLU A 95 -24.57 -15.17 37.86
CA GLU A 95 -23.13 -15.31 37.63
C GLU A 95 -22.37 -14.01 37.90
N GLU A 96 -22.80 -12.91 37.31
CA GLU A 96 -22.08 -11.62 37.36
C GLU A 96 -22.47 -10.80 38.59
N PHE A 97 -23.75 -10.86 38.99
CA PHE A 97 -24.28 -10.01 40.06
C PHE A 97 -24.60 -10.77 41.35
N GLY A 98 -24.53 -12.11 41.36
CA GLY A 98 -24.86 -12.92 42.54
C GLY A 98 -26.31 -12.76 43.03
N MET A 99 -27.21 -12.30 42.16
CA MET A 99 -28.60 -12.07 42.51
C MET A 99 -29.36 -13.40 42.62
N VAL A 100 -30.29 -13.46 43.58
CA VAL A 100 -31.17 -14.61 43.81
C VAL A 100 -32.62 -14.15 43.80
N LYS A 101 -33.54 -15.04 43.39
CA LYS A 101 -34.97 -14.70 43.39
C LYS A 101 -35.49 -14.58 44.83
N PRO A 102 -36.56 -13.80 45.07
CA PRO A 102 -37.19 -13.76 46.38
C PRO A 102 -37.56 -15.18 46.85
N GLY A 103 -37.08 -15.57 48.03
CA GLY A 103 -37.29 -16.90 48.62
C GLY A 103 -36.17 -17.92 48.38
N GLU A 104 -35.15 -17.59 47.60
CA GLU A 104 -33.95 -18.43 47.41
C GLU A 104 -32.85 -18.08 48.44
N VAL A 105 -32.05 -19.08 48.85
CA VAL A 105 -30.94 -18.91 49.82
C VAL A 105 -29.60 -19.10 49.09
N LEU A 106 -28.74 -18.09 49.16
CA LEU A 106 -27.38 -18.14 48.61
C LEU A 106 -26.40 -18.70 49.65
N TYR A 107 -25.83 -19.88 49.38
CA TYR A 107 -24.74 -20.45 50.18
C TYR A 107 -23.38 -19.95 49.67
N ARG A 108 -22.63 -19.26 50.54
CA ARG A 108 -21.23 -18.88 50.28
C ARG A 108 -20.33 -19.67 51.22
N PHE A 109 -19.39 -20.44 50.67
CA PHE A 109 -18.36 -21.10 51.46
C PHE A 109 -17.26 -20.08 51.77
N ALA A 110 -16.98 -19.85 53.05
CA ALA A 110 -15.82 -19.10 53.50
C ALA A 110 -14.70 -20.09 53.89
N GLU A 111 -13.47 -19.79 53.51
CA GLU A 111 -12.32 -20.57 53.97
C GLU A 111 -12.16 -20.40 55.49
N PRO A 112 -11.89 -21.49 56.23
CA PRO A 112 -11.59 -21.39 57.65
C PRO A 112 -10.30 -20.57 57.84
N GLN A 113 -10.38 -19.53 58.68
CA GLN A 113 -9.19 -18.77 59.11
C GLN A 113 -8.34 -19.55 60.10
#